data_AF-R4L7B8-F1
#
_entry.id   AF-R4L7B8-F1
#
_cell.length_a   1.000
_cell.length_b   1.000
_cell.length_c   1.000
_cell.angle_alpha   90.00
_cell.angle_beta   90.00
_cell.angle_gamma   90.00
#
_symmetry.space_group_name_H-M   'P 1'
#
loop_
_entity.id
_entity.type
_entity.pdbx_description
1 polymer ?
#
loop_
_entity_poly.entity_id
_entity_poly.type
_entity_poly.pdbx_seq_one_letter_code
_entity_poly.pdbx_strand_id
1 'polypeptide(L)'
;MAKEVARKPEADALRAADADRHRIAERLKSALDEGRLSLAEYDDRVRLAYAARTYGDLTGLVEDLPEPGLSAEEIARRTADRERRAARRLPTALTVLWTIYAAVLVVNLVVWVLVEATVDADVYPWPIWLLVPGAALAATTVGVQHIRNRRRSGR
;
A
#
# COMPACT_ATOMS: atom_id res chain seq x y z
N MET A 1 17.55 -11.25 3.64
CA MET A 1 16.23 -11.84 3.32
C MET A 1 16.00 -13.19 4.02
N ALA A 2 16.35 -13.35 5.31
CA ALA A 2 16.34 -14.66 5.97
C ALA A 2 15.78 -14.67 7.41
N LYS A 3 14.94 -13.69 7.80
CA LYS A 3 14.43 -13.59 9.19
C LYS A 3 12.94 -13.90 9.35
N GLU A 4 12.23 -14.26 8.27
CA GLU A 4 10.76 -14.31 8.29
C GLU A 4 10.18 -15.71 8.51
N VAL A 5 10.93 -16.77 8.22
CA VAL A 5 10.44 -18.16 8.33
C VAL A 5 10.50 -18.71 9.77
N ALA A 6 11.39 -18.17 10.63
CA ALA A 6 11.63 -18.71 11.97
C ALA A 6 10.75 -18.12 13.10
N ARG A 7 9.95 -17.06 12.84
CA ARG A 7 9.11 -16.45 13.88
C ARG A 7 7.80 -17.21 14.15
N LYS A 8 7.30 -17.95 13.15
CA LYS A 8 6.06 -18.74 13.25
C LYS A 8 6.12 -19.90 14.26
N PRO A 9 7.18 -20.74 14.32
CA PRO A 9 7.22 -21.86 15.26
C PRO A 9 7.30 -21.43 16.74
N GLU A 10 7.89 -20.27 17.04
CA GLU A 10 7.93 -19.74 18.42
C GLU A 10 6.54 -19.32 18.92
N ALA A 11 5.72 -18.73 18.04
CA ALA A 11 4.36 -18.33 18.36
C ALA A 11 3.44 -19.55 18.49
N ASP A 12 3.61 -20.56 17.62
CA ASP A 12 2.79 -21.78 17.62
C ASP A 12 3.02 -22.62 18.89
N ALA A 13 4.24 -22.62 19.45
CA ALA A 13 4.56 -23.31 20.71
C ALA A 13 4.03 -22.61 21.98
N LEU A 14 3.51 -21.38 21.86
CA LEU A 14 2.99 -20.63 23.00
C LEU A 14 1.68 -21.26 23.49
N ARG A 15 1.48 -21.25 24.82
CA ARG A 15 0.27 -21.78 25.44
C ARG A 15 -0.93 -20.88 25.08
N ALA A 16 -1.98 -21.48 24.55
CA ALA A 16 -3.21 -20.77 24.21
C ALA A 16 -4.00 -20.40 25.48
N ALA A 17 -4.52 -19.17 25.53
CA ALA A 17 -5.43 -18.77 26.60
C ALA A 17 -6.84 -19.34 26.34
N ASP A 18 -7.70 -19.35 27.37
CA ASP A 18 -9.11 -19.70 27.21
C ASP A 18 -9.82 -18.79 26.20
N ALA A 19 -9.42 -17.51 26.13
CA ALA A 19 -9.94 -16.55 25.17
C ALA A 19 -9.63 -16.95 23.72
N ASP A 20 -8.44 -17.49 23.45
CA ASP A 20 -8.06 -17.95 22.10
C ASP A 20 -8.87 -19.18 21.69
N ARG A 21 -9.04 -20.13 22.62
CA ARG A 21 -9.89 -21.32 22.40
C ARG A 21 -11.34 -20.91 22.09
N HIS A 22 -11.88 -19.95 22.84
CA HIS A 22 -13.22 -19.44 22.61
C HIS A 22 -13.35 -18.75 21.24
N ARG A 23 -12.37 -17.92 20.86
CA ARG A 23 -12.35 -17.25 19.56
C ARG A 23 -12.32 -18.24 18.39
N ILE A 24 -11.59 -19.35 18.53
CA ILE A 24 -11.56 -20.41 17.51
C ILE A 24 -12.90 -21.15 17.46
N ALA A 25 -13.53 -21.42 18.60
CA ALA A 25 -14.87 -22.00 18.64
C ALA A 25 -15.92 -21.10 17.95
N GLU A 26 -15.86 -19.79 18.15
CA GLU A 26 -16.73 -18.83 17.44
C GLU A 26 -16.49 -18.83 15.92
N ARG A 27 -15.22 -18.97 15.49
CA ARG A 27 -14.86 -19.10 14.07
C ARG A 27 -15.44 -20.37 13.45
N LEU A 28 -15.31 -21.50 14.14
CA LEU A 28 -15.88 -22.78 13.70
C LEU A 28 -17.40 -22.70 13.61
N LYS A 29 -18.06 -22.02 14.57
CA LYS A 29 -19.50 -21.79 14.55
C LYS A 29 -19.92 -20.95 13.34
N SER A 30 -19.18 -19.88 13.04
CA SER A 30 -19.44 -19.05 11.86
C SER A 30 -19.31 -19.86 10.56
N ALA A 31 -18.33 -20.76 10.47
CA ALA A 31 -18.15 -21.64 9.31
C ALA A 31 -19.29 -22.67 9.14
N LEU A 32 -19.84 -23.18 10.25
CA LEU A 32 -21.04 -24.00 10.26
C LEU A 32 -22.27 -23.20 9.78
N ASP A 33 -22.46 -21.99 10.30
CA ASP A 33 -23.57 -21.10 9.93
C ASP A 33 -23.53 -20.72 8.43
N GLU A 34 -22.32 -20.57 7.87
CA GLU A 34 -22.07 -20.36 6.43
C GLU A 34 -22.23 -21.63 5.58
N GLY A 35 -22.44 -22.80 6.19
CA GLY A 35 -22.57 -24.09 5.50
C GLY A 35 -21.27 -24.65 4.94
N ARG A 36 -20.11 -24.13 5.36
CA ARG A 36 -18.79 -24.61 4.92
C ARG A 36 -18.27 -25.78 5.74
N LEU A 37 -18.85 -26.00 6.92
CA LEU A 37 -18.53 -27.08 7.82
C LEU A 37 -19.81 -27.86 8.11
N SER A 38 -19.76 -29.18 8.07
CA SER A 38 -20.89 -29.99 8.51
C SER A 38 -21.02 -29.99 10.04
N LEU A 39 -22.21 -30.33 10.56
CA LEU A 39 -22.43 -30.39 12.01
C LEU A 39 -21.50 -31.39 12.71
N ALA A 40 -21.24 -32.53 12.08
CA ALA A 40 -20.34 -33.55 12.62
C ALA A 40 -18.89 -33.05 12.69
N GLU A 41 -18.41 -32.38 11.64
CA GLU A 41 -17.06 -31.79 11.62
C GLU A 41 -16.94 -30.65 12.62
N TYR A 42 -17.99 -29.84 12.81
CA TYR A 42 -18.04 -28.80 13.82
C TYR A 42 -17.88 -29.38 15.23
N ASP A 43 -18.67 -30.41 15.58
CA ASP A 43 -18.61 -31.03 16.90
C ASP A 43 -17.23 -31.64 17.19
N ASP A 44 -16.60 -32.27 16.20
CA ASP A 44 -15.25 -32.80 16.35
C ASP A 44 -14.20 -31.70 16.51
N ARG A 45 -14.23 -30.67 15.66
CA ARG A 45 -13.26 -29.57 15.71
C ARG A 45 -13.42 -28.70 16.94
N VAL A 46 -14.64 -28.47 17.43
CA VAL A 46 -14.87 -27.64 18.62
C VAL A 46 -14.38 -28.34 19.89
N ARG A 47 -14.54 -29.67 19.99
CA ARG A 47 -13.94 -30.45 21.08
C ARG A 47 -12.42 -30.37 21.05
N LEU A 48 -11.81 -30.50 19.87
CA LEU A 48 -10.36 -30.35 19.70
C LEU A 48 -9.89 -28.94 20.06
N ALA A 49 -10.64 -27.89 19.70
CA ALA A 49 -10.30 -26.52 20.04
C ALA A 49 -10.27 -26.28 21.56
N TYR A 50 -11.22 -26.84 22.30
CA TYR A 50 -11.21 -26.73 23.77
C TYR A 50 -10.12 -27.58 24.45
N ALA A 51 -9.73 -28.70 23.83
CA ALA A 51 -8.64 -29.57 24.31
C ALA A 51 -7.24 -29.06 23.95
N ALA A 52 -7.13 -28.17 22.96
CA ALA A 52 -5.88 -27.60 22.47
C ALA A 52 -5.13 -26.86 23.59
N ARG A 53 -3.80 -27.03 23.63
CA ARG A 53 -2.95 -26.39 24.63
C ARG A 53 -2.08 -25.30 24.04
N THR A 54 -1.82 -25.35 22.73
CA THR A 54 -0.92 -24.43 22.05
C THR A 54 -1.63 -23.67 20.92
N TYR A 55 -1.05 -22.54 20.51
CA TYR A 55 -1.55 -21.77 19.37
C TYR A 55 -1.42 -22.55 18.05
N GLY A 56 -0.39 -23.40 17.91
CA GLY A 56 -0.22 -24.27 16.75
C GLY A 56 -1.38 -25.27 16.59
N ASP A 57 -1.77 -25.92 17.69
CA ASP A 57 -2.91 -26.85 17.72
C ASP A 57 -4.21 -26.16 17.29
N LEU A 58 -4.42 -24.91 17.74
CA LEU A 58 -5.60 -24.12 17.40
C LEU A 58 -5.62 -23.64 15.95
N THR A 59 -4.47 -23.23 15.44
CA THR A 59 -4.35 -22.68 14.08
C THR A 59 -4.62 -23.76 13.04
N GLY A 60 -4.16 -24.99 13.27
CA GLY A 60 -4.41 -26.12 12.37
C GLY A 60 -5.89 -26.49 12.21
N LEU A 61 -6.74 -26.21 13.21
CA LEU A 61 -8.18 -26.51 13.16
C LEU A 61 -8.99 -25.60 12.21
N VAL A 62 -8.40 -24.46 11.84
CA VAL A 62 -9.08 -23.40 11.07
C VAL A 62 -8.27 -22.95 9.85
N GLU A 63 -7.21 -23.66 9.50
CA GLU A 63 -6.31 -23.31 8.38
C GLU A 63 -7.01 -23.45 7.02
N ASP A 64 -7.93 -24.40 6.90
CA ASP A 64 -8.78 -24.65 5.74
C ASP A 64 -10.00 -23.72 5.66
N LEU A 65 -10.27 -22.96 6.72
CA LEU A 65 -11.43 -22.06 6.81
C LEU A 65 -11.02 -20.61 6.55
N PRO A 66 -11.82 -19.81 5.82
CA PRO A 66 -11.57 -18.39 5.65
C PRO A 66 -11.59 -17.64 7.01
N GLU A 67 -10.88 -16.51 7.10
CA GLU A 67 -10.86 -15.71 8.34
C GLU A 67 -12.25 -15.08 8.63
N PRO A 68 -12.76 -15.21 9.87
CA PRO A 68 -14.07 -14.70 10.24
C PRO A 68 -14.04 -13.17 10.35
N GLY A 69 -15.06 -12.52 9.80
CA GLY A 69 -15.28 -11.08 9.94
C GLY A 69 -14.50 -10.19 8.97
N LEU A 70 -13.76 -10.78 8.04
CA LEU A 70 -13.17 -10.08 6.90
C LEU A 70 -13.59 -10.83 5.64
N SER A 71 -14.76 -10.46 5.11
CA SER A 71 -15.11 -10.90 3.77
C SER A 71 -13.94 -10.59 2.83
N ALA A 72 -13.64 -11.48 1.89
CA ALA A 72 -12.60 -11.23 0.89
C ALA A 72 -12.83 -9.87 0.19
N GLU A 73 -14.10 -9.46 0.05
CA GLU A 73 -14.49 -8.13 -0.41
C GLU A 73 -14.09 -6.99 0.53
N GLU A 74 -14.16 -7.15 1.85
CA GLU A 74 -13.68 -6.12 2.80
C GLU A 74 -12.16 -6.00 2.83
N ILE A 75 -11.45 -7.12 2.73
CA ILE A 75 -9.98 -7.10 2.57
C ILE A 75 -9.64 -6.34 1.29
N ALA A 76 -10.28 -6.67 0.17
CA ALA A 76 -10.10 -6.00 -1.11
C ALA A 76 -10.50 -4.52 -1.08
N ARG A 77 -11.59 -4.17 -0.38
CA ARG A 77 -12.01 -2.77 -0.19
C ARG A 77 -10.99 -1.99 0.63
N ARG A 78 -10.46 -2.55 1.72
CA ARG A 78 -9.47 -1.89 2.59
C ARG A 78 -8.13 -1.71 1.90
N THR A 79 -7.66 -2.69 1.11
CA THR A 79 -6.45 -2.54 0.30
C THR A 79 -6.65 -1.52 -0.80
N ALA A 80 -7.77 -1.57 -1.54
CA ALA A 80 -8.11 -0.58 -2.54
C ALA A 80 -8.22 0.84 -1.96
N ASP A 81 -8.77 0.99 -0.76
CA ASP A 81 -8.86 2.28 -0.08
C ASP A 81 -7.50 2.81 0.37
N ARG A 82 -6.60 1.94 0.85
CA ARG A 82 -5.22 2.33 1.15
C ARG A 82 -4.47 2.77 -0.10
N GLU A 83 -4.59 2.04 -1.19
CA GLU A 83 -4.00 2.40 -2.49
C GLU A 83 -4.58 3.72 -3.02
N ARG A 84 -5.89 3.93 -2.92
CA ARG A 84 -6.57 5.19 -3.29
C ARG A 84 -6.09 6.37 -2.44
N ARG A 85 -5.90 6.18 -1.14
CA ARG A 85 -5.37 7.21 -0.23
C ARG A 85 -3.90 7.51 -0.50
N ALA A 86 -3.08 6.51 -0.76
CA ALA A 86 -1.68 6.68 -1.17
C ALA A 86 -1.60 7.42 -2.52
N ALA A 87 -2.45 7.05 -3.48
CA ALA A 87 -2.55 7.71 -4.78
C ALA A 87 -3.01 9.18 -4.67
N ARG A 88 -3.79 9.53 -3.63
CA ARG A 88 -4.24 10.89 -3.34
C ARG A 88 -3.18 11.79 -2.70
N ARG A 89 -2.10 11.24 -2.11
CA ARG A 89 -1.04 12.03 -1.45
C ARG A 89 0.09 12.48 -2.39
N LEU A 90 0.05 12.06 -3.66
CA LEU A 90 1.04 12.44 -4.68
C LEU A 90 0.98 13.88 -5.24
N PRO A 91 -0.08 14.71 -5.11
CA PRO A 91 -0.09 16.03 -5.74
C PRO A 91 0.75 17.09 -5.01
N THR A 92 0.95 16.97 -3.69
CA THR A 92 1.62 18.02 -2.90
C THR A 92 3.13 18.06 -3.17
N ALA A 93 3.81 16.91 -3.16
CA ALA A 93 5.25 16.81 -3.42
C ALA A 93 5.61 17.27 -4.84
N LEU A 94 4.76 16.95 -5.82
CA LEU A 94 4.92 17.40 -7.20
C LEU A 94 4.75 18.92 -7.31
N THR A 95 3.75 19.50 -6.64
CA THR A 95 3.53 20.97 -6.64
C THR A 95 4.73 21.69 -6.02
N VAL A 96 5.26 21.20 -4.90
CA VAL A 96 6.45 21.77 -4.25
C VAL A 96 7.67 21.72 -5.18
N LEU A 97 7.92 20.59 -5.84
CA LEU A 97 8.99 20.46 -6.82
C LEU A 97 8.86 21.47 -7.97
N TRP A 98 7.65 21.64 -8.49
CA TRP A 98 7.34 22.62 -9.53
C TRP A 98 7.53 24.06 -9.05
N THR A 99 7.15 24.39 -7.81
CA THR A 99 7.37 25.74 -7.25
C THR A 99 8.85 26.05 -7.07
N ILE A 100 9.65 25.08 -6.62
CA ILE A 100 11.11 25.26 -6.47
C ILE A 100 11.75 25.47 -7.84
N TYR A 101 11.40 24.65 -8.83
CA TYR A 101 11.90 24.80 -10.19
C TYR A 101 11.52 26.17 -10.80
N ALA A 102 10.27 26.59 -10.64
CA ALA A 102 9.80 27.89 -11.11
C ALA A 102 10.54 29.05 -10.44
N ALA A 103 10.80 28.98 -9.12
CA ALA A 103 11.57 30.00 -8.41
C ALA A 103 13.01 30.10 -8.94
N VAL A 104 13.68 28.96 -9.16
CA VAL A 104 15.03 28.92 -9.75
C VAL A 104 15.05 29.52 -11.15
N LEU A 105 14.05 29.20 -11.98
CA LEU A 105 13.92 29.71 -13.33
C LEU A 105 13.71 31.24 -13.35
N VAL A 106 12.86 31.76 -12.46
CA VAL A 106 12.63 33.22 -12.32
C VAL A 106 13.90 33.93 -11.89
N VAL A 107 14.60 33.44 -10.87
CA VAL A 107 15.87 34.04 -10.42
C VAL A 107 16.89 34.05 -11.56
N ASN A 108 16.99 32.97 -12.31
CA ASN A 108 17.92 32.87 -13.43
C ASN A 108 17.59 33.88 -14.56
N LEU A 109 16.31 34.00 -14.92
CA LEU A 109 15.85 34.97 -15.91
C LEU A 109 16.10 36.41 -15.46
N VAL A 110 15.86 36.73 -14.19
CA VAL A 110 16.13 38.08 -13.63
C VAL A 110 17.62 38.41 -13.69
N VAL A 111 18.50 37.48 -13.30
CA VAL A 111 19.95 37.67 -13.39
C VAL A 111 20.38 37.91 -14.84
N TRP A 112 19.84 37.13 -15.78
CA TRP A 112 20.19 37.29 -17.19
C TRP A 112 19.75 38.65 -17.76
N VAL A 113 18.50 39.07 -17.51
CA VAL A 113 18.01 40.40 -17.94
C VAL A 113 18.84 41.54 -17.34
N LEU A 114 19.26 41.40 -16.08
CA LEU A 114 20.13 42.39 -15.44
C LEU A 114 21.53 42.43 -16.07
N VAL A 115 22.10 41.27 -16.42
CA VAL A 115 23.40 41.16 -17.09
C VAL A 115 23.35 41.75 -18.50
N GLU A 116 22.31 41.43 -19.28
CA GLU A 116 22.11 42.01 -20.61
C GLU A 116 21.93 43.53 -20.55
N ALA A 117 21.20 44.05 -19.55
CA ALA A 117 20.99 45.48 -19.37
C ALA A 117 22.22 46.25 -18.87
N THR A 118 23.23 45.55 -18.31
CA THR A 118 24.43 46.17 -17.73
C THR A 118 25.68 46.02 -18.59
N VAL A 119 25.63 45.18 -19.63
CA VAL A 119 26.77 44.85 -20.49
C VAL A 119 26.46 45.20 -21.94
N ASP A 120 27.19 46.15 -22.53
CA ASP A 120 27.13 46.51 -23.96
C ASP A 120 27.81 45.46 -24.87
N ALA A 121 27.47 44.19 -24.68
CA ALA A 121 27.89 43.09 -25.52
C ALA A 121 26.71 42.13 -25.73
N ASP A 122 26.61 41.51 -26.90
CA ASP A 122 25.61 40.46 -27.15
C ASP A 122 25.87 39.26 -26.23
N VAL A 123 25.16 39.21 -25.10
CA VAL A 123 25.26 38.11 -24.14
C VAL A 123 24.45 36.93 -24.66
N TYR A 124 25.15 35.84 -24.99
CA TYR A 124 24.50 34.61 -25.42
C TYR A 124 23.41 34.20 -24.40
N PRO A 125 22.16 33.95 -24.86
CA PRO A 125 21.04 33.63 -24.00
C PRO A 125 21.11 32.17 -23.52
N TRP A 126 22.09 31.89 -22.67
CA TRP A 126 22.25 30.61 -21.99
C TRP A 126 21.03 30.16 -21.14
N PRO A 127 20.11 31.04 -20.67
CA PRO A 127 18.87 30.58 -20.02
C PRO A 127 17.97 29.75 -20.94
N ILE A 128 18.14 29.81 -22.26
CA ILE A 128 17.36 28.99 -23.20
C ILE A 128 17.60 27.48 -22.96
N TRP A 129 18.75 27.09 -22.40
CA TRP A 129 19.05 25.70 -22.05
C TRP A 129 18.29 25.22 -20.80
N LEU A 130 17.77 26.11 -19.94
CA LEU A 130 16.96 25.73 -18.78
C LEU A 130 15.55 25.25 -19.15
N LEU A 131 15.11 25.52 -20.40
CA LEU A 131 13.88 24.96 -20.95
C LEU A 131 13.95 23.43 -21.12
N VAL A 132 15.14 22.86 -21.36
CA VAL A 132 15.33 21.41 -21.56
C VAL A 132 15.03 20.61 -20.28
N PRO A 133 15.56 20.99 -19.09
CA PRO A 133 15.16 20.40 -17.81
C PRO A 133 13.66 20.56 -17.49
N GLY A 134 13.07 21.70 -17.83
CA GLY A 134 11.63 21.96 -17.60
C GLY A 134 10.74 21.08 -18.48
N ALA A 135 11.11 20.93 -19.75
CA ALA A 135 10.45 20.02 -20.67
C ALA A 135 10.60 18.55 -20.24
N ALA A 136 11.77 18.16 -19.73
CA ALA A 136 12.00 16.81 -19.19
C ALA A 136 11.16 16.54 -17.91
N LEU A 137 11.04 17.52 -17.00
CA LEU A 137 10.16 17.44 -15.82
C LEU A 137 8.67 17.38 -16.20
N ALA A 138 8.26 18.14 -17.21
CA ALA A 138 6.90 18.06 -17.75
C ALA A 138 6.63 16.69 -18.40
N ALA A 139 7.56 16.18 -19.20
CA ALA A 139 7.45 14.89 -19.86
C ALA A 139 7.38 13.72 -18.85
N THR A 140 8.19 13.76 -17.79
CA THR A 140 8.15 12.74 -16.72
C THR A 140 6.85 12.82 -15.92
N THR A 141 6.35 14.03 -15.65
CA THR A 141 5.05 14.24 -14.98
C THR A 141 3.88 13.70 -15.82
N VAL A 142 3.87 14.04 -17.11
CA VAL A 142 2.85 13.60 -18.07
C VAL A 142 2.95 12.08 -18.29
N GLY A 143 4.15 11.52 -18.38
CA GLY A 143 4.37 10.08 -18.51
C GLY A 143 3.81 9.27 -17.33
N VAL A 144 4.01 9.75 -16.10
CA VAL A 144 3.45 9.14 -14.88
C VAL A 144 1.92 9.26 -14.86
N GLN A 145 1.36 10.39 -15.30
CA GLN A 145 -0.11 10.56 -15.41
C GLN A 145 -0.73 9.69 -16.51
N HIS A 146 -0.05 9.52 -17.65
CA HIS A 146 -0.58 8.81 -18.81
C HIS A 146 -0.61 7.29 -18.59
N ILE A 147 0.40 6.72 -17.93
CA ILE A 147 0.44 5.30 -17.53
C ILE A 147 -0.73 4.96 -16.59
N ARG A 148 -1.10 5.90 -15.71
CA ARG A 148 -2.19 5.72 -14.76
C ARG A 148 -3.58 5.74 -15.41
N ASN A 149 -3.76 6.50 -16.49
CA ASN A 149 -5.04 6.58 -17.22
C ASN A 149 -5.33 5.33 -18.05
N ARG A 150 -4.31 4.70 -18.66
CA ARG A 150 -4.53 3.48 -19.47
C ARG A 150 -5.07 2.29 -18.66
N ARG A 151 -4.80 2.21 -17.35
CA ARG A 151 -5.34 1.14 -16.49
C ARG A 151 -6.82 1.31 -16.13
N ARG A 152 -7.43 2.48 -16.36
CA ARG A 152 -8.84 2.74 -16.04
C ARG A 152 -9.80 2.52 -17.21
N SER A 153 -9.35 2.63 -18.46
CA SER A 153 -10.19 2.42 -19.65
C SER A 153 -10.29 0.96 -20.12
N GLY A 154 -9.66 0.02 -19.42
CA GLY A 154 -9.69 -1.42 -19.74
C GLY A 154 -10.70 -2.24 -18.93
N ARG A 155 -11.68 -1.60 -18.29
CA ARG A 155 -12.78 -2.26 -17.57
C ARG A 155 -14.10 -1.69 -18.10
#